data_AF-A0A373VKK0-F1
#
_entry.id   AF-A0A373VKK0-F1
#
_cell.length_a   1.000
_cell.length_b   1.000
_cell.length_c   1.000
_cell.angle_alpha   90.00
_cell.angle_beta   90.00
_cell.angle_gamma   90.00
#
_symmetry.space_group_name_H-M   'P 1'
#
loop_
_entity.id
_entity.type
_entity.pdbx_description
1 polymer ?
#
loop_
_entity_poly.entity_id
_entity_poly.type
_entity_poly.pdbx_seq_one_letter_code
_entity_poly.pdbx_strand_id
1 'polypeptide(L)'
;MRWGIETSFRDLKYTIGLLHFHSKKVDYILQEIFARLIMYNFSELITSHVVIEKGSRKYEYKVNFSVAVHICRDFLLSINNPPDVELLIARYVLPIRPGHSRPREMKVKQAISFMYRIA
;
A
#
# COMPACT_ATOMS: atom_id res chain seq x y z
N MET A 1 1.60 -0.52 -19.63
CA MET A 1 2.04 -1.11 -18.34
C MET A 1 0.81 -1.52 -17.53
N ARG A 2 0.53 -2.82 -17.36
CA ARG A 2 -0.63 -3.32 -16.59
C ARG A 2 -0.34 -3.44 -15.09
N TRP A 3 0.87 -3.88 -14.77
CA TRP A 3 1.29 -4.24 -13.41
C TRP A 3 1.40 -3.06 -12.44
N GLY A 4 1.79 -1.88 -12.93
CA GLY A 4 1.86 -0.66 -12.11
C GLY A 4 0.49 -0.30 -11.55
N ILE A 5 -0.53 -0.25 -12.42
CA ILE A 5 -1.92 0.04 -12.04
C ILE A 5 -2.44 -0.99 -11.02
N GLU A 6 -2.21 -2.28 -11.25
CA GLU A 6 -2.63 -3.33 -10.30
C GLU A 6 -1.97 -3.19 -8.94
N THR A 7 -0.69 -2.79 -8.90
CA THR A 7 0.04 -2.58 -7.66
C THR A 7 -0.51 -1.38 -6.90
N SER A 8 -0.72 -0.24 -7.57
CA SER A 8 -1.34 0.95 -6.96
C SER A 8 -2.72 0.65 -6.37
N PHE A 9 -3.57 -0.09 -7.08
CA PHE A 9 -4.87 -0.48 -6.53
C PHE A 9 -4.77 -1.46 -5.38
N ARG A 10 -3.77 -2.36 -5.37
CA ARG A 10 -3.50 -3.22 -4.21
C ARG A 10 -3.12 -2.36 -3.00
N ASP A 11 -2.22 -1.40 -3.19
CA ASP A 11 -1.74 -0.56 -2.09
C ASP A 11 -2.86 0.35 -1.56
N LEU A 12 -3.68 0.91 -2.44
CA LEU A 12 -4.87 1.67 -2.04
C LEU A 12 -5.88 0.81 -1.24
N LYS A 13 -6.11 -0.45 -1.64
CA LYS A 13 -7.05 -1.34 -0.96
C LYS A 13 -6.54 -1.82 0.39
N TYR A 14 -5.31 -2.32 0.43
CA TYR A 14 -4.80 -3.07 1.57
C TYR A 14 -3.87 -2.24 2.46
N THR A 15 -3.08 -1.31 1.89
CA THR A 15 -2.17 -0.48 2.67
C THR A 15 -2.89 0.74 3.25
N ILE A 16 -3.65 1.45 2.42
CA ILE A 16 -4.43 2.62 2.87
C ILE A 16 -5.74 2.19 3.56
N GLY A 17 -6.28 1.02 3.21
CA GLY A 17 -7.49 0.47 3.84
C GLY A 17 -8.80 0.90 3.18
N LEU A 18 -8.85 1.04 1.84
CA LEU A 18 -10.07 1.35 1.08
C LEU A 18 -11.12 0.23 1.07
N LEU A 19 -10.84 -0.91 1.70
CA LEU A 19 -11.80 -2.02 1.84
C LEU A 19 -12.77 -1.86 3.01
N HIS A 20 -12.45 -1.00 3.98
CA HIS A 20 -13.17 -0.93 5.25
C HIS A 20 -13.74 0.47 5.47
N PHE A 21 -15.01 0.67 5.11
CA PHE A 21 -15.73 1.93 5.36
C PHE A 21 -16.36 1.94 6.75
N HIS A 22 -16.38 3.10 7.38
CA HIS A 22 -16.96 3.28 8.71
C HIS A 22 -18.40 3.80 8.63
N SER A 23 -18.68 4.64 7.64
CA SER A 23 -20.02 5.19 7.44
C SER A 23 -20.94 4.25 6.68
N LYS A 24 -22.25 4.39 6.95
CA LYS A 24 -23.34 3.78 6.17
C LYS A 24 -24.02 4.77 5.22
N LYS A 25 -23.82 6.08 5.41
CA LYS A 25 -24.38 7.13 4.55
C LYS A 25 -23.50 7.29 3.30
N VAL A 26 -24.12 7.33 2.12
CA VAL A 26 -23.42 7.39 0.82
C VAL A 26 -22.49 8.59 0.74
N ASP A 27 -22.93 9.78 1.16
CA ASP A 27 -22.12 11.00 1.10
C ASP A 27 -20.83 10.88 1.92
N TYR A 28 -20.92 10.27 3.10
CA TYR A 28 -19.78 10.05 3.99
C TYR A 28 -18.88 8.91 3.49
N ILE A 29 -19.43 7.89 2.82
CA ILE A 29 -18.64 6.88 2.14
C ILE A 29 -17.81 7.53 1.02
N LEU A 30 -18.40 8.44 0.25
CA LEU A 30 -17.67 9.19 -0.78
C LEU A 30 -16.54 10.02 -0.17
N GLN A 31 -16.80 10.74 0.93
CA GLN A 31 -15.75 11.48 1.65
C GLN A 31 -14.62 10.55 2.11
N GLU A 32 -14.97 9.39 2.65
CA GLU A 32 -14.03 8.35 3.07
C GLU A 32 -13.18 7.80 1.91
N ILE A 33 -13.72 7.69 0.70
CA ILE A 33 -12.97 7.30 -0.51
C ILE A 33 -11.99 8.41 -0.88
N PHE A 34 -12.45 9.66 -0.94
CA PHE A 34 -11.59 10.80 -1.29
C PHE A 34 -10.47 11.01 -0.29
N ALA A 35 -10.74 10.91 1.01
CA ALA A 35 -9.70 11.03 2.05
C ALA A 35 -8.60 9.97 1.87
N ARG A 36 -8.96 8.72 1.56
CA ARG A 36 -8.00 7.64 1.30
C ARG A 36 -7.21 7.85 0.01
N LEU A 37 -7.84 8.37 -1.05
CA LEU A 37 -7.14 8.74 -2.28
C LEU A 37 -6.14 9.87 -2.06
N ILE A 38 -6.51 10.89 -1.29
CA ILE A 38 -5.61 11.98 -0.91
C ILE A 38 -4.42 11.43 -0.11
N MET A 39 -4.66 10.55 0.86
CA MET A 39 -3.61 9.91 1.65
C MET A 39 -2.65 9.08 0.77
N TYR A 40 -3.19 8.33 -0.19
CA TYR A 40 -2.39 7.57 -1.15
C TYR A 40 -1.51 8.50 -1.98
N ASN A 41 -2.09 9.52 -2.61
CA ASN A 41 -1.38 10.46 -3.48
C ASN A 41 -0.32 11.25 -2.71
N PHE A 42 -0.63 11.67 -1.47
CA PHE A 42 0.33 12.33 -0.59
C PHE A 42 1.51 11.41 -0.28
N SER A 43 1.25 10.15 0.10
CA SER A 43 2.30 9.19 0.40
C SER A 43 3.17 8.91 -0.84
N GLU A 44 2.56 8.72 -2.01
CA GLU A 44 3.28 8.54 -3.28
C GLU A 44 4.19 9.73 -3.58
N LEU A 45 3.67 10.96 -3.43
CA LEU A 45 4.44 12.19 -3.65
C LEU A 45 5.68 12.25 -2.75
N ILE A 46 5.51 12.04 -1.44
CA ILE A 46 6.64 12.03 -0.50
C ILE A 46 7.63 10.93 -0.87
N THR A 47 7.15 9.71 -1.13
CA THR A 47 8.05 8.60 -1.49
C THR A 47 8.81 8.82 -2.80
N SER A 48 8.29 9.65 -3.71
CA SER A 48 8.97 9.99 -4.97
C SER A 48 10.19 10.89 -4.78
N HIS A 49 10.23 11.68 -3.70
CA HIS A 49 11.36 12.54 -3.36
C HIS A 49 12.42 11.82 -2.53
N VAL A 50 12.09 10.68 -1.91
CA VAL A 50 13.01 9.90 -1.09
C VAL A 50 14.15 9.32 -1.96
N VAL A 51 15.36 9.82 -1.72
CA VAL A 51 16.57 9.31 -2.38
C VAL A 51 17.07 8.06 -1.65
N ILE A 52 17.11 6.93 -2.37
CA ILE A 52 17.67 5.67 -1.85
C ILE A 52 19.10 5.50 -2.34
N GLU A 53 20.06 5.62 -1.43
CA GLU A 53 21.45 5.30 -1.74
C GLU A 53 21.67 3.78 -1.82
N LYS A 54 22.31 3.33 -2.91
CA LYS A 54 22.66 1.91 -3.10
C LYS A 54 23.82 1.47 -2.21
N GLY A 55 24.82 2.34 -2.01
CA GLY A 55 26.04 2.02 -1.24
C GLY A 55 26.67 0.69 -1.68
N SER A 56 27.11 -0.12 -0.71
CA SER A 56 27.68 -1.46 -0.90
C SER A 56 26.64 -2.59 -1.00
N ARG A 57 25.35 -2.27 -1.18
CA ARG A 57 24.27 -3.27 -1.10
C ARG A 57 24.19 -4.12 -2.37
N LYS A 58 23.89 -5.42 -2.20
CA LYS A 58 23.83 -6.43 -3.28
C LYS A 58 22.71 -6.17 -4.29
N TYR A 59 21.55 -5.70 -3.83
CA TYR A 59 20.36 -5.52 -4.66
C TYR A 59 20.03 -4.03 -4.83
N GLU A 60 19.14 -3.73 -5.78
CA GLU A 60 18.41 -2.47 -5.77
C GLU A 60 17.33 -2.50 -4.69
N TYR A 61 17.00 -1.34 -4.15
CA TYR A 61 16.07 -1.23 -3.05
C TYR A 61 14.96 -0.26 -3.44
N LYS A 62 13.74 -0.56 -2.97
CA LYS A 62 12.59 0.33 -3.06
C LYS A 62 12.12 0.71 -1.66
N VAL A 63 11.43 1.82 -1.53
CA VAL A 63 10.79 2.20 -0.27
C VAL A 63 9.77 1.13 0.14
N ASN A 64 9.70 0.86 1.45
CA ASN A 64 8.60 0.12 2.02
C ASN A 64 7.36 1.03 2.10
N PHE A 65 6.52 0.97 1.07
CA PHE A 65 5.35 1.85 0.94
C PHE A 65 4.41 1.77 2.15
N SER A 66 4.20 0.59 2.74
CA SER A 66 3.33 0.44 3.90
C SER A 66 3.83 1.20 5.12
N VAL A 67 5.14 1.15 5.38
CA VAL A 67 5.74 1.94 6.47
C VAL A 67 5.72 3.43 6.14
N ALA A 68 5.97 3.80 4.88
CA ALA A 68 5.90 5.19 4.44
C ALA A 68 4.52 5.81 4.65
N VAL A 69 3.45 5.09 4.32
CA VAL A 69 2.06 5.52 4.58
C VAL A 69 1.82 5.78 6.07
N HIS A 70 2.29 4.89 6.95
CA HIS A 70 2.15 5.08 8.39
C HIS A 70 2.89 6.33 8.87
N ILE A 71 4.12 6.54 8.43
CA ILE A 71 4.89 7.74 8.74
C ILE A 71 4.18 9.01 8.23
N CYS A 72 3.69 8.98 6.99
CA CYS A 72 2.94 10.09 6.39
C CYS A 72 1.67 10.41 7.19
N ARG A 73 0.99 9.38 7.71
CA ARG A 73 -0.22 9.54 8.51
C ARG A 73 0.11 10.20 9.85
N ASP A 74 1.15 9.73 10.52
CA ASP A 74 1.57 10.26 11.81
C ASP A 74 2.07 11.71 11.70
N PHE A 75 2.71 12.04 10.57
CA PHE A 75 3.09 13.41 10.22
C PHE A 75 1.86 14.32 10.06
N LEU A 76 0.85 13.90 9.29
CA LEU A 76 -0.38 14.69 9.11
C LEU A 76 -1.17 14.86 10.42
N LEU A 77 -1.11 13.87 11.32
CA LEU A 77 -1.74 13.93 12.63
C LEU A 77 -0.91 14.69 13.67
N SER A 78 0.30 15.17 13.32
CA SER A 78 1.22 15.85 14.24
C SER A 78 1.53 15.07 15.52
N ILE A 79 1.45 13.73 15.46
CA ILE A 79 1.75 12.86 16.62
C ILE A 79 3.25 12.79 16.82
N ASN A 80 3.99 12.65 15.72
CA ASN A 80 5.44 12.66 15.69
C ASN A 80 5.86 13.58 14.55
N ASN A 81 6.53 14.69 14.87
CA ASN A 81 7.06 15.63 13.90
C ASN A 81 8.57 15.43 13.77
N PRO A 82 9.04 14.40 13.03
CA PRO A 82 10.46 14.27 12.77
C PRO A 82 10.94 15.51 12.00
N PRO A 83 12.18 15.97 12.23
CA PRO A 83 12.74 17.11 11.52
C PRO A 83 12.83 16.87 10.01
N ASP A 84 12.94 15.61 9.58
CA ASP A 84 12.92 15.21 8.17
C ASP A 84 12.19 13.85 8.00
N VAL A 85 11.06 13.89 7.31
CA VAL A 85 10.21 12.72 7.02
C VAL A 85 10.84 11.83 5.95
N GLU A 86 11.51 12.42 4.96
CA GLU A 86 12.09 11.69 3.84
C GLU A 86 13.26 10.83 4.29
N LEU A 87 14.12 11.38 5.16
CA LEU A 87 15.22 10.64 5.80
C LEU A 87 14.72 9.47 6.65
N LEU A 88 13.59 9.63 7.34
CA LEU A 88 12.99 8.55 8.13
C LEU A 88 12.49 7.43 7.22
N ILE A 89 11.80 7.78 6.14
CA ILE A 89 11.29 6.82 5.14
C ILE A 89 12.45 6.08 4.46
N ALA A 90 13.55 6.78 4.14
CA ALA A 90 14.74 6.21 3.49
C ALA A 90 15.38 5.04 4.29
N ARG A 91 15.16 5.00 5.62
CA ARG A 91 15.64 3.89 6.46
C ARG A 91 14.87 2.59 6.24
N TYR A 92 13.61 2.67 5.80
CA TYR A 92 12.73 1.53 5.61
C TYR A 92 12.62 1.15 4.13
N VAL A 93 13.57 0.33 3.68
CA VAL A 93 13.63 -0.13 2.29
C VAL A 93 13.53 -1.65 2.14
N LEU A 94 13.00 -2.10 1.01
CA LEU A 94 12.84 -3.49 0.63
C LEU A 94 13.72 -3.81 -0.58
N PRO A 95 14.42 -4.95 -0.60
CA PRO A 95 15.23 -5.34 -1.76
C PRO A 95 14.35 -5.78 -2.93
N ILE A 96 14.65 -5.28 -4.13
CA ILE A 96 14.10 -5.75 -5.40
C ILE A 96 14.92 -6.96 -5.83
N ARG A 97 14.29 -8.15 -5.83
CA ARG A 97 14.94 -9.40 -6.23
C ARG A 97 14.54 -9.73 -7.68
N PRO A 98 15.41 -9.51 -8.68
CA PRO A 98 15.12 -9.89 -10.06
C PRO A 98 15.06 -11.42 -10.19
N GLY A 99 14.24 -11.92 -11.12
CA GLY A 99 14.16 -13.35 -11.44
C GLY A 99 13.30 -14.20 -10.51
N HIS A 100 12.57 -13.59 -9.56
CA HIS A 100 11.64 -14.34 -8.71
C HIS A 100 10.35 -14.66 -9.47
N SER A 101 10.28 -15.86 -10.05
CA SER A 101 9.04 -16.42 -10.61
C SER A 101 8.38 -17.33 -9.58
N ARG A 102 7.16 -17.01 -9.18
CA ARG A 102 6.27 -17.97 -8.49
C ARG A 102 5.20 -18.38 -9.49
N PRO A 103 5.33 -19.54 -10.16
CA PRO A 103 4.27 -20.00 -11.03
C PRO A 103 2.97 -20.12 -10.22
N ARG A 104 1.88 -19.61 -10.78
CA ARG A 104 0.58 -19.66 -10.12
C ARG A 104 0.10 -21.10 -10.15
N GLU A 105 -0.04 -21.72 -8.99
CA GLU A 105 -0.78 -22.98 -8.88
C GLU A 105 -2.26 -22.72 -9.15
N MET A 106 -2.68 -22.89 -10.40
CA MET A 106 -4.08 -22.80 -10.79
C MET A 106 -4.82 -24.06 -10.32
N LYS A 107 -5.33 -24.04 -9.08
CA LYS A 107 -6.26 -25.07 -8.63
C LYS A 107 -7.62 -24.85 -9.31
N VAL A 108 -8.16 -25.90 -9.93
CA VAL A 108 -9.53 -25.90 -10.45
C VAL A 108 -10.46 -25.65 -9.25
N LYS A 109 -11.20 -24.54 -9.27
CA LYS A 109 -12.21 -24.29 -8.24
C LYS A 109 -13.34 -25.30 -8.43
N GLN A 110 -13.52 -26.18 -7.45
CA GLN A 110 -14.67 -27.09 -7.43
C GLN A 110 -15.95 -26.31 -7.10
N ALA A 111 -17.09 -26.79 -7.61
CA ALA A 111 -18.39 -26.24 -7.25
C ALA A 111 -18.61 -26.42 -5.74
N ILE A 112 -18.77 -25.31 -5.01
CA ILE A 112 -19.10 -25.34 -3.59
C ILE A 112 -20.60 -25.59 -3.49
N SER A 113 -21.01 -26.75 -2.96
CA SER A 113 -22.43 -27.03 -2.72
C SER A 113 -22.90 -26.28 -1.47
N PHE A 114 -23.99 -25.52 -1.59
CA PHE A 114 -24.60 -24.79 -0.48
C PHE A 114 -25.70 -25.62 0.22
N MET A 115 -25.60 -26.95 0.18
CA MET A 115 -26.62 -27.87 0.74
C MET A 115 -26.97 -27.55 2.21
N TYR A 116 -26.01 -27.02 2.97
CA TYR A 116 -26.20 -26.61 4.36
C TYR A 116 -27.15 -25.42 4.57
N ARG A 117 -27.57 -24.71 3.51
CA ARG A 117 -28.49 -23.56 3.58
C ARG A 117 -29.97 -23.92 3.38
N ILE A 118 -30.26 -25.21 3.20
CA ILE A 118 -31.62 -25.73 2.95
C ILE A 118 -32.24 -26.29 4.26
N ALA A 119 -31.46 -26.41 5.33
CA ALA A 119 -31.90 -26.86 6.64
C ALA A 119 -32.48 -25.72 7.50
#